data_AF-A0A9D2CSU7-F1
#
_entry.id   AF-A0A9D2CSU7-F1
#
_cell.length_a   1.000
_cell.length_b   1.000
_cell.length_c   1.000
_cell.angle_alpha   90.00
_cell.angle_beta   90.00
_cell.angle_gamma   90.00
#
_symmetry.space_group_name_H-M   'P 1'
#
loop_
_entity.id
_entity.type
_entity.pdbx_description
1 polymer ?
#
loop_
_entity_poly.entity_id
_entity_poly.type
_entity_poly.pdbx_seq_one_letter_code
_entity_poly.pdbx_strand_id
1 'polypeptide(L)'
;MLVQIWHERSCQKRFDVFYGNKKLKGGEEYPLPREKLQLHLIERNPLMSKFWFLRALACFFAGLISGTFSDFKDIPRTRTQIDVLLLNAGEDLDITFTGDGYRIDGAETEELSRSETALPQVERRIKAYKAIVLAIAAAAVTGALIALSLALL
;
A
#
# COMPACT_ATOMS: atom_id res chain seq x y z
N MET A 1 -22.49 -7.33 13.06
CA MET A 1 -22.01 -8.21 11.97
C MET A 1 -20.52 -8.32 12.13
N LEU A 2 -20.01 -9.51 12.40
CA LEU A 2 -18.58 -9.76 12.57
C LEU A 2 -17.92 -9.81 11.19
N VAL A 3 -16.86 -9.04 11.00
CA VAL A 3 -16.12 -9.02 9.73
C VAL A 3 -14.76 -9.67 9.94
N GLN A 4 -14.46 -10.73 9.19
CA GLN A 4 -13.15 -11.36 9.10
C GLN A 4 -12.51 -11.00 7.76
N ILE A 5 -11.21 -10.69 7.78
CA ILE A 5 -10.47 -10.31 6.58
C ILE A 5 -9.15 -11.07 6.58
N TRP A 6 -8.96 -11.90 5.55
CA TRP A 6 -7.78 -12.73 5.40
C TRP A 6 -7.06 -12.45 4.08
N HIS A 7 -5.74 -12.58 4.11
CA HIS A 7 -4.90 -12.56 2.91
C HIS A 7 -4.11 -13.84 2.87
N GLU A 8 -4.39 -14.68 1.86
CA GLU A 8 -3.60 -15.88 1.64
C GLU A 8 -2.16 -15.54 1.28
N ARG A 9 -1.23 -16.45 1.56
CA ARG A 9 0.19 -16.28 1.18
C ARG A 9 0.39 -16.17 -0.33
N SER A 10 -0.50 -16.78 -1.11
CA SER A 10 -0.55 -16.70 -2.58
C SER A 10 -0.90 -15.29 -3.08
N CYS A 11 -1.60 -14.49 -2.26
CA CYS A 11 -2.01 -13.14 -2.61
C CYS A 11 -0.84 -12.16 -2.43
N GLN A 12 -0.17 -11.83 -3.53
CA GLN A 12 0.95 -10.87 -3.51
C GLN A 12 0.48 -9.43 -3.22
N LYS A 13 -0.76 -9.12 -3.59
CA LYS A 13 -1.38 -7.81 -3.35
C LYS A 13 -2.07 -7.80 -2.00
N ARG A 14 -1.96 -6.68 -1.28
CA ARG A 14 -2.75 -6.47 -0.06
C ARG A 14 -3.89 -5.52 -0.36
N PHE A 15 -5.07 -5.84 0.17
CA PHE A 15 -6.26 -5.02 0.03
C PHE A 15 -6.76 -4.57 1.39
N ASP A 16 -7.27 -3.35 1.43
CA ASP A 16 -8.01 -2.80 2.55
C ASP A 16 -9.50 -2.76 2.17
N VAL A 17 -10.38 -3.18 3.09
CA VAL A 17 -11.83 -3.20 2.89
C VAL A 17 -12.45 -1.95 3.49
N PHE A 18 -13.35 -1.30 2.76
CA PHE A 18 -14.06 -0.10 3.22
C PHE A 18 -15.57 -0.26 3.06
N TYR A 19 -16.29 0.33 4.01
CA TYR A 19 -17.72 0.61 3.91
C TYR A 19 -17.93 2.13 4.01
N GLY A 20 -18.47 2.74 2.96
CA GLY A 20 -18.47 4.19 2.79
C GLY A 20 -17.03 4.73 2.89
N ASN A 21 -16.78 5.64 3.84
CA ASN A 21 -15.46 6.22 4.08
C ASN A 21 -14.68 5.55 5.22
N LYS A 22 -15.22 4.48 5.82
CA LYS A 22 -14.61 3.82 6.98
C LYS A 22 -13.94 2.52 6.57
N LYS A 23 -12.66 2.40 6.91
CA LYS A 23 -11.92 1.14 6.79
C LYS A 23 -12.44 0.12 7.80
N LEU A 24 -12.81 -1.06 7.32
CA LEU A 24 -13.15 -2.20 8.15
C LEU A 24 -11.87 -2.95 8.56
N LYS A 25 -11.88 -3.50 9.76
CA LYS A 25 -10.80 -4.34 10.30
C LYS A 25 -11.34 -5.74 10.55
N GLY A 26 -10.51 -6.74 10.28
CA GLY A 26 -10.83 -8.12 10.60
C GLY A 26 -10.94 -8.33 12.12
N GLY A 27 -11.87 -9.19 12.53
CA GLY A 27 -12.14 -9.52 13.93
C GLY A 27 -12.96 -8.48 14.70
N GLU A 28 -13.49 -7.46 14.02
CA GLU A 28 -14.33 -6.43 14.64
C GLU A 28 -15.80 -6.58 14.20
N GLU A 29 -16.71 -6.26 15.12
CA GLU A 29 -18.13 -6.17 14.83
C GLU A 29 -18.52 -4.77 14.34
N TYR A 30 -19.31 -4.74 13.27
CA TYR A 30 -19.82 -3.51 12.69
C TYR A 30 -21.34 -3.56 12.53
N PRO A 31 -22.05 -2.42 12.71
CA PRO A 31 -23.48 -2.31 12.43
C PRO A 31 -23.70 -2.10 10.92
N LEU A 32 -23.38 -3.12 10.12
CA LEU A 32 -23.52 -3.08 8.66
C LEU A 32 -24.95 -3.46 8.24
N PRO A 33 -25.49 -2.84 7.16
CA PRO A 33 -26.78 -3.23 6.61
C PRO A 33 -26.76 -4.67 6.06
N ARG A 34 -27.86 -5.41 6.26
CA ARG A 34 -27.99 -6.81 5.83
C ARG A 34 -28.56 -6.98 4.42
N GLU A 35 -29.46 -6.10 3.98
CA GLU A 35 -30.15 -6.24 2.69
C GLU A 35 -29.27 -5.84 1.50
N LYS A 36 -28.59 -4.69 1.60
CA LYS A 36 -27.65 -4.18 0.59
C LYS A 36 -26.46 -3.53 1.27
N LEU A 37 -25.28 -4.12 1.06
CA LEU A 37 -24.02 -3.63 1.60
C LEU A 37 -23.02 -3.47 0.47
N GLN A 38 -22.62 -2.23 0.19
CA GLN A 38 -21.56 -1.95 -0.78
C GLN A 38 -20.21 -1.84 -0.09
N LEU A 39 -19.26 -2.67 -0.53
CA LEU A 39 -17.89 -2.67 -0.06
C LEU A 39 -16.94 -2.17 -1.14
N HIS A 40 -15.90 -1.46 -0.73
CA HIS A 40 -14.80 -1.08 -1.61
C HIS A 40 -13.54 -1.83 -1.17
N LEU A 41 -13.01 -2.67 -2.05
CA LEU A 41 -11.75 -3.39 -1.85
C LEU A 41 -10.66 -2.59 -2.56
N ILE A 42 -9.78 -1.97 -1.79
CA ILE A 42 -8.77 -1.04 -2.32
C ILE A 42 -7.38 -1.61 -2.12
N GLU A 43 -6.64 -1.76 -3.22
CA GLU A 43 -5.24 -2.19 -3.17
C GLU A 43 -4.40 -1.22 -2.34
N ARG A 44 -3.68 -1.77 -1.36
CA ARG A 44 -2.85 -1.01 -0.44
C ARG A 44 -1.55 -0.61 -1.11
N ASN A 45 -1.37 0.69 -1.30
CA ASN A 45 -0.10 1.24 -1.73
C ASN A 45 0.73 1.75 -0.54
N PRO A 46 1.93 1.20 -0.28
CA PRO A 46 2.76 1.62 0.85
C PRO A 46 3.20 3.08 0.78
N LEU A 47 3.40 3.60 -0.44
CA LEU A 47 3.80 4.99 -0.67
C LEU A 47 2.63 5.97 -0.59
N MET A 48 1.39 5.52 -0.40
CA MET A 48 0.24 6.40 -0.16
C MET A 48 0.03 6.72 1.32
N SER A 49 0.69 6.00 2.23
CA SER A 49 0.59 6.26 3.67
C SER A 49 1.06 7.68 4.04
N LYS A 50 0.49 8.25 5.11
CA LYS A 50 0.99 9.50 5.72
C LYS A 50 2.45 9.38 6.16
N PHE A 51 2.86 8.17 6.56
CA PHE A 51 4.20 7.85 7.05
C PHE A 51 5.15 7.30 5.97
N TRP A 52 4.87 7.56 4.69
CA TRP A 52 5.72 7.08 3.60
C TRP A 52 7.18 7.54 3.73
N PHE A 53 7.40 8.74 4.26
CA PHE A 53 8.74 9.32 4.45
C PHE A 53 9.58 8.53 5.45
N LEU A 54 8.97 7.98 6.52
CA LEU A 54 9.68 7.13 7.48
C LEU A 54 10.18 5.84 6.82
N ARG A 55 9.36 5.26 5.94
CA ARG A 55 9.79 4.10 5.14
C ARG A 55 10.91 4.46 4.18
N ALA A 56 10.80 5.60 3.51
CA ALA A 56 11.85 6.10 2.64
C ALA A 56 13.16 6.32 3.41
N LEU A 57 13.09 6.89 4.62
CA LEU A 57 14.24 7.07 5.50
C LEU A 57 14.86 5.75 5.96
N ALA A 58 14.03 4.76 6.33
CA ALA A 58 14.51 3.43 6.69
C ALA A 58 15.21 2.74 5.49
N CYS A 59 14.64 2.82 4.29
CA CYS A 59 15.27 2.32 3.07
C CYS A 59 16.60 3.04 2.77
N PHE A 60 16.67 4.34 3.06
CA PHE A 60 17.89 5.12 2.88
C PHE A 60 19.01 4.63 3.81
N PHE A 61 18.73 4.50 5.11
CA PHE A 61 19.72 3.98 6.08
C PHE A 61 20.10 2.52 5.79
N ALA A 62 19.13 1.68 5.41
CA ALA A 62 19.42 0.32 4.96
C ALA A 62 20.38 0.33 3.75
N GLY A 63 20.15 1.22 2.78
CA GLY A 63 21.03 1.37 1.62
C GLY A 63 22.43 1.89 1.96
N LEU A 64 22.56 2.76 2.96
CA LEU A 64 23.87 3.19 3.47
C LEU A 64 24.66 2.02 4.08
N ILE A 65 23.97 1.13 4.81
CA ILE A 65 24.60 -0.03 5.46
C ILE A 65 24.93 -1.12 4.44
N SER A 66 24.03 -1.40 3.49
CA SER A 66 24.17 -2.51 2.54
C SER A 66 24.88 -2.14 1.24
N GLY A 67 25.09 -0.84 0.97
CA GLY A 67 25.56 -0.33 -0.32
C GLY A 67 24.54 -0.40 -1.45
N THR A 68 23.31 -0.85 -1.19
CA THR A 68 22.26 -1.04 -2.20
C THR A 68 21.02 -0.22 -1.87
N PHE A 69 20.75 0.82 -2.65
CA PHE A 69 19.56 1.66 -2.45
C PHE A 69 18.33 1.08 -3.15
N SER A 70 17.19 1.11 -2.46
CA SER A 70 15.91 0.71 -3.06
C SER A 70 15.54 1.63 -4.24
N ASP A 71 15.15 1.06 -5.37
CA ASP A 71 14.72 1.81 -6.56
C ASP A 71 13.19 1.89 -6.70
N PHE A 72 12.46 1.24 -5.78
CA PHE A 72 11.01 1.14 -5.72
C PHE A 72 10.37 0.68 -7.04
N LYS A 73 11.08 -0.16 -7.83
CA LYS A 73 10.54 -0.69 -9.10
C LYS A 73 9.25 -1.46 -8.91
N ASP A 74 9.17 -2.29 -7.88
CA ASP A 74 8.04 -3.19 -7.63
C ASP A 74 6.83 -2.50 -6.97
N ILE A 75 6.91 -1.20 -6.69
CA ILE A 75 5.77 -0.50 -6.11
C ILE A 75 4.73 -0.21 -7.18
N PRO A 76 3.46 -0.62 -6.98
CA PRO A 76 2.41 -0.40 -7.95
C PRO A 76 2.18 1.10 -8.19
N ARG A 77 2.07 1.47 -9.46
CA ARG A 77 1.81 2.85 -9.93
C ARG A 77 0.33 3.07 -10.27
N THR A 78 -0.41 1.99 -10.39
CA THR A 78 -1.86 1.95 -10.43
C THR A 78 -2.37 1.40 -9.10
N ARG A 79 -3.64 1.64 -8.81
CA ARG A 79 -4.36 1.07 -7.68
C ARG A 79 -5.55 0.33 -8.24
N THR A 80 -5.63 -0.97 -7.96
CA THR A 80 -6.87 -1.70 -8.20
C THR A 80 -7.90 -1.33 -7.13
N GLN A 81 -9.09 -0.92 -7.56
CA GLN A 81 -10.27 -0.79 -6.71
C GLN A 81 -11.35 -1.71 -7.25
N ILE A 82 -11.94 -2.50 -6.36
CA ILE A 82 -13.04 -3.41 -6.68
C ILE A 82 -14.23 -3.00 -5.82
N ASP A 83 -15.33 -2.67 -6.48
CA ASP A 83 -16.57 -2.31 -5.83
C ASP A 83 -17.50 -3.52 -5.87
N VAL A 84 -17.91 -3.97 -4.69
CA VAL A 84 -18.66 -5.21 -4.52
C VAL A 84 -19.97 -4.90 -3.80
N LEU A 85 -21.07 -5.42 -4.31
CA LEU A 85 -22.37 -5.40 -3.65
C LEU A 85 -22.61 -6.75 -2.99
N LEU A 86 -22.87 -6.72 -1.69
CA LEU A 86 -23.34 -7.86 -0.93
C LEU A 86 -24.84 -7.76 -0.74
N LEU A 87 -25.54 -8.82 -1.14
CA LEU A 87 -26.97 -9.02 -0.97
C LEU A 87 -27.18 -10.06 0.12
N ASN A 88 -28.19 -9.86 0.96
CA ASN A 88 -28.59 -10.82 2.00
C ASN A 88 -27.42 -11.22 2.93
N ALA A 89 -26.66 -10.23 3.41
CA ALA A 89 -25.52 -10.47 4.29
C ALA A 89 -25.95 -11.02 5.66
N GLY A 90 -25.31 -12.12 6.06
CA GLY A 90 -25.51 -12.83 7.32
C GLY A 90 -24.91 -12.10 8.53
N GLU A 91 -24.79 -12.82 9.65
CA GLU A 91 -24.24 -12.23 10.88
C GLU A 91 -22.71 -12.14 10.85
N ASP A 92 -22.08 -13.03 10.11
CA ASP A 92 -20.64 -13.12 9.91
C ASP A 92 -20.31 -12.97 8.42
N LEU A 93 -19.35 -12.10 8.13
CA LEU A 93 -18.76 -11.94 6.79
C LEU A 93 -17.29 -12.34 6.84
N ASP A 94 -16.89 -13.28 5.99
CA ASP A 94 -15.49 -13.63 5.79
C ASP A 94 -15.03 -13.18 4.40
N ILE A 95 -14.07 -12.27 4.36
CA ILE A 95 -13.49 -11.74 3.13
C ILE A 95 -12.07 -12.27 3.02
N THR A 96 -11.86 -13.21 2.10
CA THR A 96 -10.56 -13.83 1.86
C THR A 96 -10.00 -13.40 0.50
N PHE A 97 -8.81 -12.79 0.51
CA PHE A 97 -8.06 -12.44 -0.71
C PHE A 97 -7.11 -13.57 -1.10
N THR A 98 -7.23 -14.04 -2.34
CA THR A 98 -6.48 -15.19 -2.89
C THR A 98 -5.52 -14.72 -3.99
N GLY A 99 -4.70 -15.63 -4.52
CA GLY A 99 -3.82 -15.33 -5.66
C GLY A 99 -4.58 -14.86 -6.91
N ASP A 100 -5.77 -15.40 -7.13
CA ASP A 100 -6.57 -15.17 -8.34
C ASP A 100 -7.66 -14.09 -8.17
N GLY A 101 -7.90 -13.62 -6.94
CA GLY A 101 -8.92 -12.60 -6.66
C GLY A 101 -9.32 -12.53 -5.19
N TYR A 102 -10.61 -12.64 -4.94
CA TYR A 102 -11.19 -12.59 -3.60
C TYR A 102 -12.41 -13.51 -3.52
N ARG A 103 -12.71 -13.98 -2.32
CA ARG A 103 -13.91 -14.72 -1.97
C ARG A 103 -14.57 -14.03 -0.78
N ILE A 104 -15.90 -13.91 -0.83
CA ILE A 104 -16.68 -13.38 0.28
C ILE A 104 -17.68 -14.46 0.67
N ASP A 105 -17.54 -14.98 1.88
CA ASP A 105 -18.44 -15.96 2.47
C ASP A 105 -19.38 -15.22 3.45
N GLY A 106 -20.65 -15.65 3.51
CA GLY A 106 -21.67 -15.03 4.38
C GLY A 106 -22.60 -14.02 3.69
N ALA A 107 -22.49 -13.83 2.37
CA ALA A 107 -23.45 -13.04 1.58
C ALA A 107 -23.47 -13.49 0.11
N GLU A 108 -24.57 -13.20 -0.60
CA GLU A 108 -24.59 -13.23 -2.05
C GLU A 108 -23.77 -12.05 -2.58
N THR A 109 -22.86 -12.31 -3.51
CA THR A 109 -21.85 -11.32 -3.93
C THR A 109 -22.00 -10.98 -5.40
N GLU A 110 -22.06 -9.69 -5.72
CA GLU A 110 -22.08 -9.16 -7.07
C GLU A 110 -20.94 -8.14 -7.23
N GLU A 111 -20.00 -8.39 -8.16
CA GLU A 111 -18.97 -7.41 -8.52
C GLU A 111 -19.59 -6.32 -9.38
N LEU A 112 -19.69 -5.11 -8.84
CA LEU A 112 -20.26 -3.96 -9.57
C LEU A 112 -19.26 -3.39 -10.56
N SER A 113 -18.01 -3.25 -10.14
CA SER A 113 -16.95 -2.75 -11.00
C SER A 113 -15.56 -3.13 -10.49
N ARG A 114 -14.64 -3.23 -11.44
CA ARG A 114 -13.21 -3.25 -11.19
C ARG A 114 -12.56 -2.13 -11.99
N SER A 115 -11.86 -1.25 -11.30
CA SER A 115 -11.16 -0.13 -11.91
C SER A 115 -9.69 -0.10 -11.51
N GLU A 116 -8.88 0.35 -12.45
CA GLU A 116 -7.48 0.68 -12.19
C GLU A 116 -7.33 2.20 -12.22
N THR A 117 -6.93 2.77 -11.09
CA THR A 117 -6.71 4.21 -10.97
C THR A 117 -5.23 4.51 -10.92
N ALA A 118 -4.76 5.40 -11.80
CA ALA A 118 -3.37 5.85 -11.78
C ALA A 118 -3.07 6.59 -10.47
N LEU A 119 -1.90 6.33 -9.90
CA LEU A 119 -1.41 6.96 -8.69
C LEU A 119 -0.22 7.88 -9.00
N PRO A 120 -0.42 9.07 -9.61
CA PRO A 120 0.67 9.96 -10.00
C PRO A 120 1.50 10.44 -8.79
N GLN A 121 0.91 10.44 -7.59
CA GLN A 121 1.64 10.80 -6.36
C GLN A 121 2.73 9.78 -6.01
N VAL A 122 2.58 8.49 -6.36
CA VAL A 122 3.61 7.46 -6.15
C VAL A 122 4.87 7.84 -6.91
N GLU A 123 4.71 8.20 -8.19
CA GLU A 123 5.84 8.57 -9.03
C GLU A 123 6.56 9.82 -8.51
N ARG A 124 5.80 10.85 -8.08
CA ARG A 124 6.37 12.06 -7.46
C ARG A 124 7.16 11.72 -6.20
N ARG A 125 6.65 10.84 -5.32
CA ARG A 125 7.33 10.43 -4.09
C ARG A 125 8.61 9.62 -4.38
N ILE A 126 8.59 8.73 -5.37
CA ILE A 126 9.78 7.99 -5.82
C ILE A 126 10.84 8.95 -6.37
N LYS A 127 10.45 9.91 -7.21
CA LYS A 127 11.36 10.94 -7.74
C LYS A 127 12.00 11.76 -6.62
N ALA A 128 11.20 12.21 -5.65
CA ALA A 128 11.68 12.95 -4.48
C ALA A 128 12.71 12.15 -3.68
N TYR A 129 12.44 10.86 -3.41
CA TYR A 129 13.40 9.99 -2.73
C TYR A 129 14.73 9.90 -3.50
N LYS A 130 14.69 9.62 -4.80
CA LYS A 130 15.91 9.50 -5.62
C LYS A 130 16.73 10.79 -5.64
N ALA A 131 16.07 11.94 -5.70
CA ALA A 131 16.73 13.24 -5.64
C ALA A 131 17.44 13.46 -4.29
N ILE A 132 16.81 13.07 -3.18
CA ILE A 132 17.42 13.15 -1.84
C ILE A 132 18.66 12.25 -1.76
N VAL A 133 18.59 11.00 -2.23
CA VAL A 133 19.74 10.09 -2.23
C VAL A 133 20.90 10.69 -3.03
N LEU A 134 20.63 11.21 -4.23
CA LEU A 134 21.64 11.82 -5.08
C LEU A 134 22.27 13.07 -4.44
N ALA A 135 21.45 13.94 -3.85
CA ALA A 135 21.92 15.16 -3.20
C ALA A 135 22.86 14.86 -2.02
N ILE A 136 22.51 13.86 -1.20
CA ILE A 136 23.36 13.44 -0.07
C ILE A 136 24.66 12.80 -0.58
N ALA A 137 24.60 11.95 -1.60
CA ALA A 137 25.80 11.37 -2.20
C ALA A 137 26.74 12.45 -2.77
N ALA A 138 26.21 13.44 -3.48
CA ALA A 138 26.98 14.57 -4.00
C ALA A 138 27.59 15.42 -2.88
N ALA A 139 26.84 15.68 -1.81
CA ALA A 139 27.35 16.40 -0.63
C ALA A 139 28.50 15.64 0.04
N ALA A 140 28.40 14.31 0.18
CA ALA A 140 29.45 13.47 0.76
C ALA A 140 30.74 13.50 -0.08
N VAL A 141 30.63 13.37 -1.40
CA VAL A 141 31.78 13.47 -2.33
C VAL A 141 32.42 14.86 -2.23
N THR A 142 31.61 15.92 -2.23
CA THR A 142 32.11 17.30 -2.12
C THR A 142 32.83 17.53 -0.80
N GLY A 143 32.27 17.05 0.33
CA GLY A 143 32.91 17.13 1.64
C GLY A 143 34.23 16.36 1.70
N ALA A 144 34.29 15.16 1.11
CA ALA A 144 35.52 14.38 1.02
C ALA A 144 36.60 15.09 0.21
N LEU A 145 36.25 15.70 -0.92
CA LEU A 145 37.19 16.49 -1.73
C LEU A 145 37.72 17.71 -0.98
N ILE A 146 36.86 18.44 -0.26
CA ILE A 146 37.28 19.59 0.56
C ILE A 146 38.24 19.13 1.66
N ALA A 147 37.92 18.05 2.37
CA ALA A 147 38.77 17.51 3.42
C ALA A 147 40.14 17.07 2.88
N LEU A 148 40.17 16.43 1.71
CA LEU A 148 41.40 15.97 1.07
C LEU A 148 42.28 17.16 0.62
N SER A 149 41.67 18.20 0.04
CA SER A 149 42.37 19.43 -0.34
C SER A 149 42.96 20.15 0.88
N LEU A 150 42.24 20.19 2.00
CA LEU A 150 42.73 20.78 3.24
C LEU A 150 43.86 19.95 3.89
N ALA A 151 43.82 18.63 3.77
CA ALA A 151 44.87 17.75 4.29
C ALA A 151 46.17 17.79 3.47
N LEU A 152 46.10 18.26 2.22
CA LEU A 152 47.25 18.42 1.31
C LEU A 152 47.88 19.83 1.35
N LEU A 153 47.25 20.77 2.07
CA LEU A 153 47.75 22.13 2.35
C LEU A 153 48.61 22.12 3.62
#